data_AF-A0A412Z6T4-F1
#
_entry.id   AF-A0A412Z6T4-F1
#
_cell.length_a   1.000
_cell.length_b   1.000
_cell.length_c   1.000
_cell.angle_alpha   90.00
_cell.angle_beta   90.00
_cell.angle_gamma   90.00
#
_symmetry.space_group_name_H-M   'P 1'
#
loop_
_entity.id
_entity.type
_entity.pdbx_description
1 polymer ?
#
loop_
_entity_poly.entity_id
_entity_poly.type
_entity_poly.pdbx_seq_one_letter_code
_entity_poly.pdbx_strand_id
1 'polypeptide(L)' 'MDIKTAVIYRLNDLIKQKDITVNEAAVRSGVPPLTLKNILYGQSRNAGVVTIKKICDGLDITIQEFFEDPIFADLEPEL' A
#
# COMPACT_ATOMS: atom_id res chain seq x y z
N MET A 1 3.18 2.98 -15.98
CA MET A 1 3.57 2.81 -14.56
C MET A 1 3.39 1.34 -14.20
N ASP A 2 4.36 0.73 -13.51
CA ASP A 2 4.21 -0.66 -13.03
C ASP A 2 3.28 -0.75 -11.80
N ILE A 3 2.69 -1.92 -11.56
CA ILE A 3 1.75 -2.13 -10.43
C ILE A 3 2.40 -1.82 -9.08
N LYS A 4 3.69 -2.13 -8.94
CA LYS A 4 4.45 -1.94 -7.71
C LYS A 4 4.51 -0.45 -7.35
N THR A 5 4.80 0.40 -8.31
CA THR A 5 4.88 1.86 -8.15
C THR A 5 3.51 2.43 -7.81
N ALA A 6 2.44 1.96 -8.46
CA ALA A 6 1.07 2.37 -8.16
C ALA A 6 0.65 1.99 -6.72
N VAL A 7 0.99 0.78 -6.26
CA VAL A 7 0.75 0.34 -4.88
C VAL A 7 1.51 1.22 -3.87
N ILE A 8 2.80 1.51 -4.15
CA ILE A 8 3.61 2.38 -3.29
C ILE A 8 3.01 3.78 -3.21
N TYR A 9 2.62 4.33 -4.36
CA TYR A 9 1.98 5.64 -4.43
C TYR A 9 0.71 5.66 -3.58
N ARG A 10 -0.20 4.70 -3.80
CA ARG A 10 -1.49 4.64 -3.11
C ARG A 10 -1.34 4.49 -1.60
N LEU A 11 -0.39 3.66 -1.15
CA LEU A 11 -0.11 3.50 0.29
C LEU A 11 0.40 4.80 0.92
N ASN A 12 1.33 5.51 0.27
CA ASN A 12 1.82 6.79 0.78
C ASN A 12 0.71 7.85 0.83
N ASP A 13 -0.13 7.90 -0.20
CA ASP A 13 -1.27 8.81 -0.29
C ASP A 13 -2.27 8.57 0.86
N LEU A 14 -2.69 7.33 1.09
CA LEU A 14 -3.60 6.98 2.19
C LEU A 14 -3.01 7.29 3.57
N ILE A 15 -1.73 6.97 3.79
CA ILE A 15 -1.05 7.28 5.06
C ILE A 15 -1.04 8.79 5.30
N LYS A 16 -0.78 9.57 4.25
CA LYS A 16 -0.81 11.04 4.31
C LYS A 16 -2.21 11.58 4.55
N GLN A 17 -3.23 11.06 3.88
CA GLN A 17 -4.64 11.47 4.06
C GLN A 17 -5.15 11.21 5.48
N LYS A 18 -4.68 10.15 6.12
CA LYS A 18 -5.00 9.80 7.50
C LYS A 18 -4.19 10.59 8.54
N ASP A 19 -3.22 11.39 8.11
CA ASP A 19 -2.29 12.17 8.96
C ASP A 19 -1.60 11.32 10.03
N ILE A 20 -1.12 10.13 9.63
CA ILE A 20 -0.40 9.20 10.51
C ILE A 20 1.00 8.91 10.00
N THR A 21 1.86 8.42 10.89
CA THR A 21 3.20 7.98 10.49
C THR A 21 3.18 6.60 9.84
N VAL A 22 4.21 6.28 9.04
CA VAL A 22 4.40 4.92 8.50
C VAL A 22 4.47 3.86 9.61
N ASN A 23 5.10 4.17 10.74
CA ASN A 23 5.17 3.23 11.86
C ASN A 23 3.79 2.98 12.46
N GLU A 24 2.99 4.03 12.62
CA GLU A 24 1.63 3.91 13.14
C GLU A 24 0.73 3.11 12.18
N ALA A 25 0.80 3.39 10.88
CA ALA A 25 0.10 2.61 9.86
C ALA A 25 0.46 1.12 9.95
N ALA A 26 1.75 0.79 10.09
CA ALA A 26 2.19 -0.60 10.24
C ALA A 26 1.62 -1.29 11.49
N VAL A 27 1.63 -0.58 12.63
CA VAL A 27 1.08 -1.07 13.91
C VAL A 27 -0.42 -1.33 13.79
N ARG A 28 -1.19 -0.37 13.26
CA ARG A 28 -2.64 -0.52 13.04
C ARG A 28 -2.97 -1.69 12.10
N SER A 29 -2.10 -1.93 11.13
CA SER A 29 -2.25 -2.98 10.11
C SER A 29 -1.79 -4.36 10.58
N GLY A 30 -1.23 -4.49 11.79
CA GLY A 30 -0.67 -5.76 12.26
C GLY A 30 0.47 -6.30 11.37
N VAL A 31 1.23 -5.39 10.73
CA VAL A 31 2.41 -5.73 9.92
C VAL A 31 3.66 -5.16 10.59
N PRO A 32 4.83 -5.82 10.49
CA PRO A 32 6.07 -5.24 11.00
C PRO A 32 6.38 -3.89 10.33
N PRO A 33 6.81 -2.84 11.08
CA PRO A 33 7.17 -1.55 10.48
C PRO A 33 8.22 -1.63 9.37
N LEU A 34 9.18 -2.55 9.50
CA LEU A 34 10.17 -2.82 8.46
C LEU A 34 9.52 -3.38 7.18
N THR A 35 8.48 -4.20 7.30
CA THR A 35 7.73 -4.71 6.15
C THR A 35 7.08 -3.57 5.38
N LEU A 36 6.37 -2.66 6.06
CA LEU A 36 5.74 -1.52 5.40
C LEU A 36 6.79 -0.58 4.80
N LYS A 37 7.88 -0.29 5.52
CA LYS A 37 8.99 0.52 4.98
C LYS A 37 9.61 -0.10 3.73
N ASN A 38 9.90 -1.40 3.73
CA ASN A 38 10.46 -2.09 2.58
C ASN A 38 9.53 -2.04 1.37
N ILE A 39 8.21 -2.08 1.59
CA ILE A 39 7.22 -1.86 0.52
C ILE A 39 7.35 -0.43 -0.01
N LEU A 40 7.24 0.59 0.86
CA LEU A 40 7.25 2.00 0.46
C LEU A 40 8.57 2.44 -0.21
N TYR A 41 9.70 1.84 0.17
CA TYR A 41 11.00 2.10 -0.45
C TYR A 41 11.28 1.22 -1.68
N GLY A 42 10.31 0.43 -2.15
CA GLY A 42 10.47 -0.42 -3.33
C GLY A 42 11.47 -1.58 -3.17
N GLN A 43 11.85 -1.89 -1.93
CA GLN A 43 12.76 -2.99 -1.59
C GLN A 43 12.05 -4.34 -1.54
N SER A 44 10.73 -4.35 -1.37
CA SER A 44 9.92 -5.55 -1.53
C SER A 44 9.74 -5.86 -3.01
N ARG A 45 10.03 -7.12 -3.41
CA ARG A 45 9.78 -7.59 -4.78
C ARG A 45 8.30 -7.56 -5.14
N ASN A 46 7.41 -7.83 -4.17
CA ASN A 46 5.96 -7.69 -4.30
C ASN A 46 5.33 -7.63 -2.91
N ALA A 47 4.57 -6.57 -2.62
CA ALA A 47 3.65 -6.60 -1.49
C ALA A 47 2.54 -7.63 -1.82
N GLY A 48 2.57 -8.79 -1.18
CA GLY A 48 1.54 -9.81 -1.41
C GLY A 48 0.15 -9.26 -1.10
N VAL A 49 -0.87 -9.73 -1.83
CA VAL A 49 -2.27 -9.26 -1.69
C VAL A 49 -2.78 -9.32 -0.24
N VAL A 50 -2.36 -10.32 0.54
CA VAL A 50 -2.69 -10.45 1.97
C VAL A 50 -2.09 -9.31 2.79
N THR A 51 -0.86 -8.89 2.51
CA THR A 51 -0.21 -7.77 3.19
C THR A 51 -0.90 -6.45 2.84
N ILE A 52 -1.25 -6.25 1.57
CA ILE A 52 -2.02 -5.07 1.14
C ILE A 52 -3.37 -5.05 1.86
N LYS A 53 -4.08 -6.18 1.92
CA LYS A 53 -5.35 -6.29 2.64
C LYS A 53 -5.22 -5.93 4.13
N LYS A 54 -4.20 -6.45 4.81
CA LYS A 54 -3.91 -6.09 6.21
C LYS A 54 -3.68 -4.60 6.40
N ILE A 55 -2.99 -3.97 5.44
CA ILE A 55 -2.77 -2.53 5.47
C ILE A 55 -4.06 -1.75 5.25
N CYS A 56 -4.91 -2.18 4.30
CA CYS A 56 -6.23 -1.61 4.08
C CYS A 56 -7.07 -1.68 5.38
N ASP A 57 -7.09 -2.83 6.04
CA ASP A 57 -7.80 -3.03 7.30
C ASP A 57 -7.30 -2.10 8.41
N GLY A 58 -5.98 -1.96 8.55
CA GLY A 58 -5.39 -1.04 9.53
C GLY A 58 -5.59 0.44 9.20
N LEU A 59 -5.98 0.76 7.97
CA LEU A 59 -6.30 2.10 7.52
C LEU A 59 -7.82 2.35 7.44
N ASP A 60 -8.64 1.40 7.91
CA ASP A 60 -10.11 1.47 7.86
C ASP A 60 -10.65 1.70 6.45
N ILE A 61 -10.08 1.00 5.46
CA ILE A 61 -10.58 0.95 4.08
C ILE A 61 -10.67 -0.49 3.59
N THR A 62 -11.55 -0.73 2.65
CA THR A 62 -11.64 -2.00 1.93
C THR A 62 -10.52 -2.11 0.89
N ILE A 63 -10.21 -3.34 0.48
CA ILE A 63 -9.29 -3.57 -0.65
C ILE A 63 -9.88 -3.09 -1.99
N GLN A 64 -11.21 -2.99 -2.09
CA GLN A 64 -11.88 -2.44 -3.27
C GLN A 64 -11.60 -0.94 -3.39
N GLU A 65 -11.85 -0.18 -2.33
CA GLU A 65 -11.53 1.26 -2.25
C GLU A 65 -10.03 1.56 -2.45
N PHE A 66 -9.16 0.61 -2.07
CA PHE A 66 -7.73 0.72 -2.36
C PHE A 66 -7.47 0.74 -3.87
N PHE A 67 -8.03 -0.22 -4.62
CA PHE A 67 -7.81 -0.39 -6.07
C PHE A 67 -8.73 0.44 -6.97
N GLU A 68 -9.75 1.10 -6.42
CA GLU A 68 -10.61 2.05 -7.15
C GLU A 68 -9.91 3.38 -7.48
N ASP A 69 -8.70 3.61 -6.96
CA ASP A 69 -7.93 4.82 -7.27
C ASP A 69 -7.54 4.88 -8.75
N PRO A 70 -7.70 6.03 -9.44
CA PRO A 70 -7.35 6.18 -10.85
C PRO A 70 -5.90 5.84 -11.21
N ILE A 71 -4.97 5.83 -10.24
CA ILE A 71 -3.59 5.39 -10.44
C ILE A 71 -3.49 3.96 -11.01
N PHE A 72 -4.53 3.13 -10.80
CA PHE A 72 -4.59 1.75 -11.28
C PHE A 72 -5.25 1.59 -12.67
N ALA A 73 -5.72 2.67 -13.30
CA ALA A 73 -6.50 2.59 -14.54
C ALA A 73 -5.66 2.33 -15.81
N ASP A 74 -4.38 2.73 -15.82
CA ASP A 74 -3.49 2.67 -17.00
C ASP A 74 -2.12 2.09 -16.63
N LEU A 75 -2.15 0.86 -16.11
CA LEU A 75 -0.93 0.13 -15.74
C LEU A 75 -0.29 -0.54 -16.95
N GLU A 76 1.05 -0.54 -16.97
CA GLU A 76 1.79 -1.28 -17.99
C GLU A 76 1.55 -2.80 -17.82
N PRO A 77 1.43 -3.56 -18.92
CA PRO A 77 1.36 -5.02 -18.85
C PRO A 77 2.61 -5.61 -18.17
N GLU A 78 2.40 -6.54 -17.25
CA GLU A 78 3.49 -7.35 -16.68
C GLU A 78 3.95 -8.39 -17.71
N LEU A 79 5.25 -8.46 -17.97
CA LEU A 79 5.90 -9.40 -18.91
C LEU A 79 6.61 -10.55 -18.19
#